data_AF-A0A846NAR0-F1
#
_entry.id   AF-A0A846NAR0-F1
#
_cell.length_a   1.000
_cell.length_b   1.000
_cell.length_c   1.000
_cell.angle_alpha   90.00
_cell.angle_beta   90.00
_cell.angle_gamma   90.00
#
_symmetry.space_group_name_H-M   'P 1'
#
loop_
_entity.id
_entity.type
_entity.pdbx_description
1 polymer ?
#
loop_
_entity_poly.entity_id
_entity_poly.type
_entity_poly.pdbx_seq_one_letter_code
_entity_poly.pdbx_strand_id
1 'polypeptide(L)' 'MTDRLGLENNEAGWLVGWVMECYEKGYLTKDDIGGLEMKWGNVEAVRQLLHMTAHRQGFGDLLAEGVMRASQRIG' A
#
# COMPACT_ATOMS: atom_id res chain seq x y z
N MET A 1 -0.15 4.42 -14.42
CA MET A 1 -0.08 5.42 -13.31
C MET A 1 1.28 5.39 -12.65
N THR A 2 1.82 4.20 -12.40
CA THR A 2 3.17 3.93 -11.90
C THR A 2 4.25 4.73 -12.63
N ASP A 3 4.24 4.75 -13.97
CA ASP A 3 5.17 5.57 -14.77
C ASP A 3 5.12 7.07 -14.43
N ARG A 4 3.92 7.63 -14.21
CA ARG A 4 3.74 9.06 -13.86
C ARG A 4 4.16 9.37 -12.43
N LEU A 5 4.07 8.39 -11.53
CA LEU A 5 4.47 8.50 -10.13
C LEU A 5 5.95 8.13 -9.92
N GLY A 6 6.65 7.64 -10.94
CA GLY A 6 8.04 7.17 -10.84
C GLY A 6 8.18 5.87 -10.03
N LEU A 7 7.15 5.03 -10.01
CA LEU A 7 7.16 3.74 -9.31
C LEU A 7 7.50 2.61 -10.28
N GLU A 8 8.33 1.67 -9.85
CA GLU A 8 8.53 0.40 -10.54
C GLU A 8 7.23 -0.43 -10.49
N ASN A 9 6.80 -0.96 -11.63
CA ASN A 9 5.46 -1.51 -11.79
C ASN A 9 5.26 -2.85 -11.09
N ASN A 10 6.28 -3.72 -11.07
CA ASN A 10 6.22 -5.02 -10.43
C ASN A 10 6.21 -4.88 -8.89
N GLU A 11 7.10 -4.07 -8.32
CA GLU A 11 7.13 -3.74 -6.89
C GLU A 11 5.84 -3.07 -6.44
N ALA A 12 5.29 -2.14 -7.22
CA ALA A 12 3.99 -1.54 -6.93
C ALA A 12 2.87 -2.58 -6.88
N GLY A 13 2.88 -3.56 -7.78
CA GLY A 13 1.92 -4.66 -7.80
C GLY A 13 2.01 -5.55 -6.55
N TRP A 14 3.22 -5.98 -6.18
CA TRP A 14 3.44 -6.80 -4.99
C TRP A 14 3.08 -6.06 -3.70
N LEU A 15 3.43 -4.79 -3.60
CA LEU A 15 3.10 -3.93 -2.46
C LEU A 15 1.58 -3.79 -2.28
N VAL A 16 0.84 -3.55 -3.35
CA VAL A 16 -0.63 -3.48 -3.31
C VAL A 16 -1.23 -4.82 -2.89
N GLY A 17 -0.78 -5.92 -3.50
CA GLY A 17 -1.27 -7.26 -3.17
C GLY A 17 -1.03 -7.61 -1.70
N TRP A 18 0.16 -7.30 -1.19
CA TRP A 18 0.50 -7.52 0.21
C TRP A 18 -0.39 -6.72 1.16
N VAL A 19 -0.63 -5.43 0.88
CA VAL A 19 -1.52 -4.61 1.72
C VAL A 19 -2.96 -5.14 1.69
N MET A 20 -3.47 -5.57 0.53
CA MET A 20 -4.81 -6.18 0.42
C MET A 20 -4.93 -7.47 1.22
N GLU A 21 -3.93 -8.34 1.14
CA GLU A 21 -3.91 -9.60 1.89
C GLU A 21 -3.82 -9.37 3.41
N CYS A 22 -2.96 -8.45 3.84
CA CYS A 22 -2.87 -8.05 5.25
C CYS A 22 -4.18 -7.44 5.76
N TYR A 23 -4.87 -6.64 4.95
CA TYR A 23 -6.17 -6.08 5.30
C TYR A 23 -7.25 -7.16 5.37
N GLU A 24 -7.32 -8.06 4.39
CA GLU A 24 -8.28 -9.16 4.35
C GLU A 24 -8.12 -10.13 5.54
N LYS A 25 -6.87 -10.40 5.94
CA LYS A 25 -6.54 -11.26 7.08
C LYS A 25 -6.61 -10.54 8.44
N GLY A 26 -6.87 -9.23 8.46
CA GLY A 26 -7.00 -8.44 9.68
C GLY A 26 -5.67 -8.06 10.35
N TYR A 27 -4.54 -8.20 9.66
CA TYR A 27 -3.24 -7.67 10.12
C TYR A 27 -3.14 -6.15 9.98
N LEU A 28 -3.89 -5.58 9.03
CA LEU A 28 -4.04 -4.14 8.87
C LEU A 28 -5.51 -3.76 9.01
N THR A 29 -5.79 -2.74 9.80
CA THR A 29 -7.12 -2.16 9.92
C THR A 29 -7.27 -0.95 9.01
N LYS A 30 -8.51 -0.49 8.82
CA LYS A 30 -8.81 0.72 8.06
C LYS A 30 -8.11 1.95 8.64
N ASP A 31 -7.96 2.00 9.96
CA ASP A 31 -7.31 3.12 10.64
C ASP A 31 -5.79 3.11 10.43
N ASP A 32 -5.16 1.94 10.42
CA ASP A 32 -3.70 1.79 10.16
C ASP A 32 -3.33 2.33 8.77
N ILE A 33 -4.20 2.13 7.78
CA ILE A 33 -3.98 2.47 6.38
C ILE A 33 -4.64 3.78 5.96
N GLY A 34 -4.88 4.69 6.91
CA GLY A 34 -5.33 6.05 6.63
C GLY A 34 -6.77 6.14 6.10
N GLY A 35 -7.64 5.23 6.53
CA GLY A 35 -9.05 5.21 6.15
C GLY A 35 -9.34 4.46 4.85
N LEU A 36 -8.34 3.89 4.18
CA LEU A 36 -8.53 3.16 2.92
C LEU A 36 -9.20 1.80 3.16
N GLU A 37 -10.13 1.42 2.28
CA GLU A 37 -10.69 0.06 2.27
C GLU A 37 -9.95 -0.79 1.24
N MET A 38 -8.84 -1.40 1.67
CA MET A 38 -7.97 -2.21 0.80
C MET A 38 -8.52 -3.62 0.55
N LYS A 39 -9.77 -3.70 0.08
CA LYS A 39 -10.39 -4.95 -0.40
C LYS A 39 -9.92 -5.27 -1.82
N TRP A 40 -9.81 -6.56 -2.14
CA TRP A 40 -9.52 -7.01 -3.50
C TRP A 40 -10.49 -6.40 -4.51
N GLY A 41 -9.94 -5.88 -5.61
CA GLY A 41 -10.71 -5.23 -6.68
C GLY A 41 -11.06 -3.76 -6.43
N ASN A 42 -10.74 -3.17 -5.27
CA ASN A 42 -10.97 -1.75 -5.02
C ASN A 42 -9.91 -0.87 -5.70
N VAL A 43 -10.15 -0.55 -6.98
CA VAL A 43 -9.22 0.24 -7.82
C VAL A 43 -8.95 1.64 -7.25
N GLU A 44 -9.95 2.28 -6.65
CA GLU A 44 -9.78 3.64 -6.12
C GLU A 44 -8.89 3.66 -4.88
N ALA A 45 -9.03 2.67 -3.98
CA ALA A 45 -8.12 2.53 -2.85
C ALA A 45 -6.68 2.26 -3.29
N VAL A 46 -6.48 1.44 -4.33
CA VAL A 46 -5.15 1.20 -4.92
C VAL A 46 -4.54 2.48 -5.48
N ARG A 47 -5.32 3.25 -6.24
CA ARG A 47 -4.86 4.52 -6.80
C ARG A 47 -4.40 5.48 -5.71
N GLN A 48 -5.17 5.57 -4.63
CA GLN A 48 -4.85 6.44 -3.49
C GLN A 48 -3.64 5.93 -2.71
N LEU A 49 -3.53 4.62 -2.47
CA LEU A 49 -2.38 4.01 -1.80
C LEU A 49 -1.07 4.29 -2.56
N LEU A 50 -1.07 4.09 -3.89
CA LEU A 50 0.12 4.34 -4.72
C LEU A 50 0.51 5.82 -4.74
N HIS A 51 -0.47 6.72 -4.75
CA HIS A 51 -0.20 8.16 -4.59
C HIS A 51 0.41 8.46 -3.23
N MET A 52 -0.16 7.93 -2.15
CA MET A 52 0.38 8.11 -0.80
C MET A 52 1.80 7.58 -0.68
N THR A 53 2.10 6.42 -1.27
CA THR A 53 3.45 5.83 -1.30
C THR A 53 4.44 6.71 -2.06
N ALA A 54 4.10 7.13 -3.28
CA ALA A 54 4.97 7.99 -4.10
C ALA A 54 5.29 9.33 -3.43
N HIS A 55 4.35 9.86 -2.62
CA HIS A 55 4.48 11.14 -1.93
C HIS A 55 4.83 11.01 -0.44
N ARG A 56 5.09 9.81 0.07
CA ARG A 56 5.40 9.54 1.49
C ARG A 56 4.38 10.15 2.47
N GLN A 57 3.10 9.91 2.21
CA GLN A 57 1.99 10.45 3.02
C GLN A 57 1.35 9.37 3.90
N GLY A 58 1.29 9.61 5.21
CA GLY A 58 0.67 8.68 6.16
C GLY A 58 1.27 7.28 6.08
N PHE A 59 0.42 6.26 5.95
CA PHE A 59 0.85 4.87 5.76
C PHE A 59 1.74 4.67 4.53
N GLY A 60 1.64 5.54 3.51
CA GLY A 60 2.48 5.51 2.33
C GLY A 60 3.97 5.73 2.61
N ASP A 61 4.35 6.44 3.69
CA ASP A 61 5.76 6.61 4.04
C ASP A 61 6.41 5.27 4.45
N LEU A 62 5.67 4.42 5.16
CA LEU A 62 6.13 3.07 5.49
C LEU A 62 6.28 2.22 4.22
N LEU A 63 5.31 2.30 3.32
CA LEU A 63 5.32 1.51 2.08
C LEU A 63 6.39 1.96 1.09
N ALA A 64 6.82 3.22 1.14
CA ALA A 64 7.92 3.74 0.31
C ALA A 64 9.28 3.09 0.65
N GLU A 65 9.39 2.42 1.79
CA GLU A 65 10.56 1.64 2.18
C GLU A 65 10.57 0.21 1.62
N GLY A 66 9.52 -0.19 0.89
CA GLY A 66 9.36 -1.51 0.29
C GLY A 66 8.76 -2.55 1.25
N VAL A 67 8.15 -3.59 0.66
CA VAL A 67 7.36 -4.60 1.39
C VAL A 67 8.16 -5.31 2.48
N MET A 68 9.42 -5.65 2.22
CA MET A 68 10.29 -6.31 3.20
C MET A 68 10.49 -5.48 4.48
N ARG A 69 10.69 -4.16 4.37
CA ARG A 69 10.87 -3.29 5.53
C ARG A 69 9.54 -2.97 6.20
N ALA A 70 8.48 -2.80 5.40
CA ALA A 70 7.14 -2.57 5.90
C ALA A 70 6.65 -3.76 6.75
N SER A 71 6.84 -5.00 6.27
CA SER A 71 6.41 -6.20 6.99
C SER A 71 7.12 -6.35 8.33
N GLN A 72 8.42 -6.09 8.41
CA GLN A 72 9.18 -6.11 9.66
C GLN A 72 8.67 -5.13 10.73
N ARG A 73 7.99 -4.04 10.33
CA ARG A 73 7.39 -3.09 11.27
C ARG A 73 5.98 -3.47 11.68
N ILE A 74 5.23 -4.12 10.80
CA ILE A 74 3.83 -4.48 11.03
C ILE A 74 3.71 -5.80 11.81
N GLY A 75 4.65 -6.73 11.62
CA GLY A 75 4.67 -8.04 12.29
C GLY A 75 4.65 -9.19 11.29
#